data_AF-A0A401U009-F1
#
_entry.id   AF-A0A401U009-F1
#
_cell.length_a   1.000
_cell.length_b   1.000
_cell.length_c   1.000
_cell.angle_alpha   90.00
_cell.angle_beta   90.00
_cell.angle_gamma   90.00
#
_symmetry.space_group_name_H-M   'P 1'
#
loop_
_entity.id
_entity.type
_entity.pdbx_description
1 polymer ?
#
loop_
_entity_poly.entity_id
_entity_poly.type
_entity_poly.pdbx_seq_one_letter_code
_entity_poly.pdbx_strand_id
1 'polypeptide(L)'
;MTDGVRGRDSGILNLRDGLLIGGGPYFWSIGPYRAGEGTWKGHLRTNQHSTFSDPFTRLLFAGQEVTSGFSGTFSGDRAEVFGPVPVGIRSLSFQATPKHLADV
;
A
#
# COMPACT_ATOMS: atom_id res chain seq x y z
N MET A 1 -3.54 8.13 5.13
CA MET A 1 -3.30 7.35 6.37
C MET A 1 -4.44 7.66 7.35
N THR A 2 -4.72 6.76 8.29
CA THR A 2 -5.91 6.83 9.16
C THR A 2 -5.60 7.25 10.61
N ASP A 3 -4.33 7.43 10.94
CA ASP A 3 -3.79 7.74 12.27
C ASP A 3 -3.56 9.26 12.51
N GLY A 4 -4.26 10.11 11.76
CA GLY A 4 -4.08 11.56 11.80
C GLY A 4 -2.83 12.07 11.05
N VAL A 5 -2.00 11.18 10.49
CA VAL A 5 -0.90 11.58 9.60
C VAL A 5 -1.47 11.86 8.20
N ARG A 6 -1.25 13.05 7.68
CA ARG A 6 -1.62 13.40 6.29
C ARG A 6 -0.54 12.95 5.32
N GLY A 7 -0.51 11.65 5.05
CA GLY A 7 0.17 11.05 3.89
C GLY A 7 -0.87 10.63 2.85
N ARG A 8 -0.74 11.15 1.62
CA ARG A 8 -1.57 10.76 0.47
C ARG A 8 -0.63 10.32 -0.64
N ASP A 9 -0.92 9.14 -1.16
CA ASP A 9 -0.19 8.61 -2.28
C ASP A 9 -1.15 7.95 -3.28
N SER A 10 -0.72 7.86 -4.52
CA SER A 10 -1.47 7.25 -5.61
C SER A 10 -0.53 6.42 -6.47
N GLY A 11 -1.00 5.25 -6.90
CA GLY A 11 -0.20 4.33 -7.69
C GLY A 11 -1.06 3.23 -8.30
N ILE A 12 -0.38 2.29 -8.95
CA ILE A 12 -0.98 1.11 -9.57
C ILE A 12 -0.51 -0.12 -8.80
N LEU A 13 -1.39 -1.10 -8.65
CA LEU A 13 -1.07 -2.44 -8.16
C LEU A 13 -1.30 -3.44 -9.29
N ASN A 14 -0.31 -4.31 -9.52
CA ASN A 14 -0.40 -5.48 -10.37
C ASN A 14 -0.43 -6.71 -9.47
N LEU A 15 -1.45 -7.55 -9.64
CA LEU A 15 -1.63 -8.78 -8.88
C LEU A 15 -1.54 -9.94 -9.86
N ARG A 16 -0.53 -10.81 -9.68
CA ARG A 16 -0.30 -11.94 -10.58
C ARG A 16 0.33 -13.08 -9.82
N ASP A 17 -0.22 -14.28 -9.99
CA ASP A 17 0.35 -15.53 -9.47
C ASP A 17 0.71 -15.48 -7.98
N GLY A 18 -0.14 -14.82 -7.17
CA GLY A 18 0.06 -14.67 -5.72
C GLY A 18 1.11 -13.61 -5.33
N LEU A 19 1.65 -12.86 -6.30
CA LEU A 19 2.55 -11.72 -6.09
C LEU A 19 1.85 -10.40 -6.39
N LEU A 20 1.93 -9.47 -5.45
CA LEU A 20 1.54 -8.07 -5.61
C LEU A 20 2.80 -7.26 -5.87
N ILE A 21 2.79 -6.48 -6.96
CA ILE A 21 3.79 -5.47 -7.25
C ILE A 21 3.04 -4.16 -7.47
N GLY A 22 3.45 -3.10 -6.80
CA GLY A 22 2.81 -1.80 -6.93
C GLY A 22 3.77 -0.65 -6.80
N GLY A 23 3.29 0.54 -7.13
CA GLY A 23 4.08 1.74 -6.98
C GLY A 23 3.45 2.95 -7.63
N GLY A 24 4.12 4.07 -7.43
CA GLY A 24 3.76 5.37 -7.99
C GLY A 24 5.01 6.22 -8.18
N PRO A 25 4.88 7.55 -8.24
CA PRO A 25 6.02 8.43 -8.50
C PRO A 25 7.11 8.43 -7.41
N TYR A 26 6.80 7.96 -6.19
CA TYR A 26 7.68 8.09 -5.03
C TYR A 26 8.05 6.77 -4.35
N PHE A 27 7.32 5.69 -4.60
CA PHE A 27 7.40 4.46 -3.83
C PHE A 27 7.16 3.23 -4.71
N TRP A 28 7.70 2.11 -4.26
CA TRP A 28 7.34 0.79 -4.74
C TRP A 28 6.89 -0.09 -3.58
N SER A 29 6.05 -1.07 -3.88
CA SER A 29 5.55 -2.09 -2.96
C SER A 29 5.65 -3.46 -3.61
N ILE A 30 6.10 -4.47 -2.87
CA ILE A 30 6.11 -5.86 -3.35
C ILE A 30 5.81 -6.84 -2.23
N GLY A 31 5.06 -7.90 -2.52
CA GLY A 31 4.95 -9.02 -1.60
C GLY A 31 3.84 -10.00 -1.93
N PRO A 32 3.74 -11.10 -1.17
CA PRO A 32 2.76 -12.14 -1.42
C PRO A 32 1.35 -11.69 -1.05
N TYR A 33 0.37 -12.09 -1.84
CA TYR A 33 -1.05 -11.93 -1.53
C TYR A 33 -1.83 -13.23 -1.76
N ARG A 34 -3.01 -13.30 -1.15
CA ARG A 34 -4.05 -14.28 -1.46
C ARG A 34 -5.38 -13.54 -1.59
N ALA A 35 -6.19 -13.94 -2.55
CA ALA A 35 -7.53 -13.41 -2.78
C ALA A 35 -8.52 -14.55 -3.00
N GLY A 36 -9.72 -14.42 -2.44
CA GLY A 36 -10.78 -15.40 -2.55
C GLY A 36 -11.99 -15.00 -1.72
N GLU A 37 -13.19 -15.45 -2.13
CA GLU A 37 -14.44 -15.24 -1.38
C GLU A 37 -14.72 -13.76 -1.03
N GLY A 38 -14.40 -12.85 -1.96
CA GLY A 38 -14.58 -11.40 -1.76
C GLY A 38 -13.61 -10.76 -0.77
N THR A 39 -12.59 -11.50 -0.32
CA THR A 39 -11.55 -11.00 0.60
C THR A 39 -10.16 -11.17 0.01
N TRP A 40 -9.25 -10.32 0.43
CA TRP A 40 -7.85 -10.42 0.06
C TRP A 40 -6.95 -9.96 1.20
N LYS A 41 -5.78 -10.57 1.30
CA LYS A 41 -4.81 -10.29 2.35
C LYS A 41 -3.42 -10.66 1.91
N GLY A 42 -2.43 -10.10 2.57
CA GLY A 42 -1.05 -10.38 2.23
C GLY A 42 -0.07 -9.65 3.13
N HIS A 43 1.19 -9.69 2.70
CA HIS A 43 2.24 -8.86 3.25
C HIS A 43 2.88 -8.09 2.10
N LEU A 44 3.23 -6.84 2.35
CA LEU A 44 3.94 -6.01 1.40
C LEU A 44 5.12 -5.35 2.09
N ARG A 45 6.20 -5.23 1.34
CA ARG A 45 7.33 -4.39 1.66
C ARG A 45 7.24 -3.15 0.79
N THR A 46 7.29 -1.98 1.41
CA THR A 46 7.23 -0.69 0.73
C THR A 46 8.48 0.12 1.02
N ASN A 47 9.01 0.75 -0.01
CA ASN A 47 10.17 1.63 0.08
C ASN A 47 9.92 2.89 -0.72
N GLN A 48 10.43 4.01 -0.23
CA GLN A 48 10.40 5.28 -0.94
C GLN A 48 11.71 5.50 -1.71
N HIS A 49 11.62 5.60 -3.03
CA HIS A 49 12.79 5.77 -3.90
C HIS A 49 13.03 7.22 -4.35
N SER A 50 12.01 8.09 -4.26
CA SER A 50 12.13 9.51 -4.63
C SER A 50 11.77 10.41 -3.46
N THR A 51 12.46 11.54 -3.32
CA THR A 51 12.10 12.59 -2.34
C THR A 51 10.98 13.48 -2.87
N PHE A 52 10.20 14.07 -1.97
CA PHE A 52 9.30 15.17 -2.35
C PHE A 52 10.10 16.45 -2.61
N SER A 53 9.64 17.26 -3.56
CA SER A 53 10.23 18.58 -3.84
C SER A 53 9.98 19.60 -2.73
N ASP A 54 8.87 19.43 -1.99
CA ASP A 54 8.56 20.22 -0.81
C ASP A 54 9.20 19.58 0.45
N PRO A 55 10.15 20.27 1.11
CA PRO A 55 10.82 19.74 2.30
C PRO A 55 9.90 19.59 3.52
N PHE A 56 8.70 20.20 3.50
CA PHE A 56 7.73 20.08 4.58
C PHE A 56 6.71 18.94 4.35
N THR A 57 6.71 18.33 3.16
CA THR A 57 5.88 17.15 2.89
C THR A 57 6.47 15.93 3.58
N ARG A 58 5.65 15.27 4.41
CA ARG A 58 6.08 14.09 5.15
C ARG A 58 6.24 12.90 4.21
N LEU A 59 7.45 12.34 4.19
CA LEU A 59 7.75 11.06 3.53
C LEU A 59 6.84 9.93 4.01
N LEU A 60 6.46 9.05 3.11
CA LEU A 60 5.71 7.85 3.46
C LEU A 60 6.59 7.00 4.38
N PHE A 61 6.05 6.59 5.52
CA PHE A 61 6.79 5.83 6.54
C PHE A 61 8.12 6.48 6.97
N ALA A 62 8.19 7.81 6.96
CA ALA A 62 9.40 8.58 7.27
C ALA A 62 10.62 8.26 6.37
N GLY A 63 10.39 7.77 5.15
CA GLY A 63 11.44 7.41 4.20
C GLY A 63 12.14 6.09 4.49
N GLN A 64 11.60 5.29 5.42
CA GLN A 64 12.14 3.96 5.73
C GLN A 64 11.48 2.88 4.88
N GLU A 65 12.26 1.87 4.49
CA GLU A 65 11.68 0.61 4.02
C GLU A 65 10.94 -0.07 5.17
N VAL A 66 9.70 -0.47 4.93
CA VAL A 66 8.86 -1.08 5.95
C VAL A 66 8.10 -2.26 5.37
N THR A 67 7.85 -3.24 6.24
CA THR A 67 7.01 -4.40 5.92
C THR A 67 5.72 -4.31 6.71
N SER A 68 4.61 -4.56 6.03
CA SER A 68 3.28 -4.47 6.59
C SER A 68 2.42 -5.64 6.13
N GLY A 69 1.65 -6.20 7.05
CA GLY A 69 0.52 -7.06 6.70
C GLY A 69 -0.69 -6.21 6.32
N PHE A 70 -1.52 -6.72 5.41
CA PHE A 70 -2.75 -6.07 5.03
C PHE A 70 -3.89 -7.07 4.89
N SER A 71 -5.11 -6.57 5.03
CA SER A 71 -6.34 -7.29 4.68
C SER A 71 -7.36 -6.32 4.10
N GLY A 72 -8.33 -6.89 3.38
CA GLY A 72 -9.29 -6.12 2.62
C GLY A 72 -10.40 -6.96 2.02
N THR A 73 -11.33 -6.27 1.38
CA THR A 73 -12.45 -6.86 0.64
C THR A 73 -12.43 -6.38 -0.80
N PHE A 74 -13.12 -7.11 -1.69
CA PHE A 74 -13.34 -6.68 -3.06
C PHE A 74 -14.71 -7.14 -3.56
N SER A 75 -15.29 -6.33 -4.45
CA SER A 75 -16.55 -6.63 -5.13
C SER A 75 -16.61 -5.88 -6.46
N GLY A 76 -16.91 -6.58 -7.54
CA GLY A 76 -16.90 -6.01 -8.89
C GLY A 76 -15.54 -5.41 -9.23
N ASP A 77 -15.52 -4.12 -9.60
CA ASP A 77 -14.33 -3.37 -9.95
C ASP A 77 -13.71 -2.60 -8.77
N ARG A 78 -14.15 -2.83 -7.54
CA ARG A 78 -13.69 -2.10 -6.35
C ARG A 78 -13.07 -3.02 -5.32
N ALA A 79 -12.05 -2.51 -4.65
CA ALA A 79 -11.46 -3.12 -3.48
C ALA A 79 -11.26 -2.10 -2.38
N GLU A 80 -11.20 -2.60 -1.15
CA GLU A 80 -10.73 -1.87 0.02
C GLU A 80 -9.57 -2.62 0.63
N VAL A 81 -8.58 -1.90 1.16
CA VAL A 81 -7.47 -2.48 1.89
C VAL A 81 -7.08 -1.61 3.06
N PHE A 82 -6.72 -2.27 4.15
CA PHE A 82 -6.20 -1.66 5.36
C PHE A 82 -5.01 -2.49 5.87
N GLY A 83 -4.03 -1.80 6.46
CA GLY A 83 -2.92 -2.47 7.13
C GLY A 83 -2.19 -1.59 8.14
N PRO A 84 -1.74 -2.15 9.27
CA PRO A 84 -0.82 -1.48 10.18
C PRO A 84 0.61 -1.52 9.61
N VAL A 85 1.35 -0.44 9.77
CA VAL A 85 2.74 -0.32 9.31
C VAL A 85 3.62 0.05 10.50
N PRO A 86 4.45 -0.88 11.00
CA PRO A 86 5.42 -0.56 12.03
C PRO A 86 6.50 0.37 11.45
N VAL A 87 6.69 1.54 12.06
CA VAL A 87 7.72 2.54 11.72
C VAL A 87 8.45 2.95 12.98
N GLY A 88 9.62 2.35 13.21
CA GLY A 88 10.37 2.52 14.46
C GLY A 88 9.54 2.10 15.67
N ILE A 89 9.35 3.02 16.63
CA ILE A 89 8.57 2.79 17.85
C ILE A 89 7.06 3.06 17.70
N ARG A 90 6.60 3.43 16.49
CA ARG A 90 5.20 3.78 16.23
C ARG A 90 4.59 2.80 15.24
N SER A 91 3.29 2.56 15.35
CA SER A 91 2.52 1.87 14.32
C SER A 91 1.68 2.90 13.58
N LEU A 92 1.92 3.04 12.28
CA LEU A 92 1.09 3.85 11.41
C LEU A 92 0.00 2.97 10.77
N SER A 93 -1.00 3.56 10.14
CA SER A 93 -2.01 2.80 9.40
C SER A 93 -2.30 3.39 8.04
N PHE A 94 -2.43 2.52 7.04
CA PHE A 94 -2.84 2.91 5.69
C PHE A 94 -4.20 2.33 5.34
N GLN A 95 -4.91 3.06 4.49
CA GLN A 95 -6.11 2.62 3.83
C GLN A 95 -6.01 3.02 2.36
N ALA A 96 -6.43 2.14 1.46
CA ALA A 96 -6.58 2.46 0.06
C ALA A 96 -7.86 1.84 -0.51
N THR A 97 -8.36 2.43 -1.58
CA THR A 97 -9.56 1.99 -2.31
C THR A 97 -9.24 1.73 -3.78
N PRO A 98 -8.54 0.63 -4.11
CA PRO A 98 -8.18 0.32 -5.49
C PRO A 98 -9.42 0.13 -6.37
N LYS A 99 -9.27 0.52 -7.64
CA LYS A 99 -10.21 0.20 -8.70
C LYS A 99 -9.55 -0.78 -9.66
N HIS A 100 -10.24 -1.85 -10.02
CA HIS A 100 -9.82 -2.76 -11.08
C HIS A 100 -9.79 -2.00 -12.41
N LEU A 101 -8.68 -2.09 -13.14
CA LEU A 101 -8.47 -1.36 -14.39
C LEU A 101 -8.54 -2.28 -15.61
N ALA A 102 -7.87 -3.43 -15.55
CA ALA A 102 -7.81 -4.41 -16.64
C ALA A 102 -7.26 -5.75 -16.13
N ASP A 103 -7.60 -6.81 -16.85
CA ASP A 103 -6.91 -8.10 -16.79
C ASP A 103 -5.59 -8.02 -17.58
N VAL A 104 -4.58 -8.81 -17.19
CA VAL A 104 -3.22 -8.78 -17.76
C VAL A 104 -2.77 -10.16 -18.22
#